data_AF-A0A4Y1SJA6-F1
#
_entry.id   AF-A0A4Y1SJA6-F1
#
_cell.length_a   1.000
_cell.length_b   1.000
_cell.length_c   1.000
_cell.angle_alpha   90.00
_cell.angle_beta   90.00
_cell.angle_gamma   90.00
#
_symmetry.space_group_name_H-M   'P 1'
#
loop_
_entity.id
_entity.type
_entity.pdbx_description
1 polymer ?
#
loop_
_entity_poly.entity_id
_entity_poly.type
_entity_poly.pdbx_seq_one_letter_code
_entity_poly.pdbx_strand_id
1 'polypeptide(L)'
;MAIHDAGMFTVKEINRLKILQDVIERNLRPGQAPEMLGITPRHCSRLLKRYRQSGPLGMNNQSRGRTGNRLLPASLTDEALSIIRERYRDFGPTLAREKLEEVHGLILGKETIRRLMIKAGLWIPRRQRAPKIHQPRYRRPCTGELIQIDGCDHHWFETGVGHVRHWSMSTMPPVV
;
A
#
# COMPACT_ATOMS: atom_id res chain seq x y z
N MET A 1 20.58 -9.67 3.23
CA MET A 1 20.47 -10.97 3.92
C MET A 1 19.12 -11.06 4.62
N ALA A 2 18.16 -11.81 4.05
CA ALA A 2 16.80 -11.95 4.59
C ALA A 2 16.70 -13.29 5.34
N ILE A 3 17.26 -13.35 6.55
CA ILE A 3 17.27 -14.57 7.37
C ILE A 3 16.00 -14.66 8.25
N HIS A 4 15.27 -13.55 8.45
CA HIS A 4 14.15 -13.49 9.40
C HIS A 4 12.82 -14.13 8.94
N ASP A 5 12.59 -14.32 7.63
CA ASP A 5 11.30 -14.84 7.12
C ASP A 5 11.28 -16.35 6.85
N ALA A 6 12.43 -17.02 6.91
CA ALA A 6 12.53 -18.45 6.58
C ALA A 6 11.81 -19.37 7.60
N GLY A 7 11.57 -18.88 8.83
CA GLY A 7 10.86 -19.58 9.90
C GLY A 7 9.41 -19.13 10.11
N MET A 8 8.91 -18.14 9.36
CA MET A 8 7.56 -17.62 9.55
C MET A 8 6.55 -18.46 8.76
N PHE A 9 5.63 -19.11 9.48
CA PHE A 9 4.51 -19.84 8.91
C PHE A 9 3.21 -19.04 9.06
N THR A 10 2.42 -18.99 8.00
CA THR A 10 1.04 -18.52 8.07
C THR A 10 0.19 -19.53 8.85
N VAL A 11 -0.95 -19.11 9.41
CA VAL A 11 -1.89 -20.01 10.12
C VAL A 11 -2.28 -21.21 9.26
N LYS A 12 -2.46 -21.01 7.94
CA LYS A 12 -2.75 -22.10 6.99
C LYS A 12 -1.58 -23.07 6.85
N GLU A 13 -0.34 -22.58 6.85
CA GLU A 13 0.86 -23.42 6.79
C GLU A 13 1.08 -24.21 8.09
N ILE A 14 0.78 -23.61 9.24
CA ILE A 14 0.81 -24.29 10.54
C ILE A 14 -0.20 -25.44 10.58
N ASN A 15 -1.45 -25.19 10.17
CA ASN A 15 -2.47 -26.24 10.13
C ASN A 15 -2.05 -27.40 9.19
N ARG A 16 -1.51 -27.04 8.02
CA ARG A 16 -0.96 -28.03 7.09
C ARG A 16 0.17 -28.85 7.69
N LEU A 17 1.09 -28.22 8.42
CA LEU A 17 2.19 -28.91 9.08
C LEU A 17 1.69 -29.93 10.10
N LYS A 18 0.71 -29.55 10.93
CA LYS A 18 0.09 -30.44 11.91
C LYS A 18 -0.52 -31.67 11.25
N ILE A 19 -1.37 -31.48 10.24
CA ILE A 19 -2.03 -32.59 9.54
C ILE A 19 -0.99 -33.54 8.90
N LEU A 20 0.08 -33.01 8.31
CA LEU A 20 1.13 -33.84 7.72
C LEU A 20 1.95 -34.59 8.79
N GLN A 21 2.19 -33.97 9.94
CA GLN A 21 2.85 -34.60 11.08
C GLN A 21 1.99 -35.75 11.63
N ASP A 22 0.69 -35.54 11.80
CA ASP A 22 -0.24 -36.59 12.27
C ASP A 22 -0.27 -37.80 11.34
N VAL A 23 -0.15 -37.60 10.01
CA VAL A 23 -0.04 -38.71 9.04
C VAL A 23 1.29 -39.47 9.18
N ILE A 24 2.38 -38.77 9.48
CA ILE A 24 3.71 -39.38 9.63
C ILE A 24 3.81 -40.16 10.93
N GLU A 25 3.25 -39.62 12.01
CA GLU A 25 3.15 -40.27 13.33
C GLU A 25 2.11 -41.40 13.36
N ARG A 26 1.41 -41.64 12.23
CA ARG A 26 0.35 -42.66 12.07
C ARG A 26 -0.89 -42.40 12.93
N ASN A 27 -1.05 -41.18 13.43
CA ASN A 27 -2.25 -40.71 14.13
C ASN A 27 -3.41 -40.41 13.16
N LEU A 28 -3.10 -40.17 11.88
CA LEU A 28 -4.09 -39.89 10.83
C LEU A 28 -3.87 -40.79 9.61
N ARG A 29 -4.95 -41.30 9.01
CA ARG A 29 -4.86 -42.12 7.79
C ARG A 29 -4.47 -41.22 6.60
N PRO A 30 -3.50 -41.63 5.76
CA PRO A 30 -3.06 -40.83 4.60
C PRO A 30 -4.18 -40.49 3.61
N GLY A 31 -5.26 -41.28 3.55
CA GLY A 31 -6.41 -41.02 2.69
C GLY A 31 -7.33 -39.90 3.16
N GLN A 32 -7.31 -39.55 4.46
CA GLN A 32 -8.14 -38.49 5.04
C GLN A 32 -7.47 -37.12 4.95
N ALA A 33 -6.13 -37.07 4.95
CA ALA A 33 -5.38 -35.83 4.90
C ALA A 33 -5.64 -34.93 3.68
N PRO A 34 -5.82 -35.45 2.44
CA PRO A 34 -6.13 -34.63 1.27
C PRO A 34 -7.46 -33.87 1.43
N GLU A 35 -8.47 -34.54 1.99
CA GLU A 35 -9.80 -33.97 2.25
C GLU A 35 -9.73 -32.86 3.31
N MET A 36 -9.06 -33.12 4.43
CA MET A 36 -8.85 -32.12 5.49
C MET A 36 -8.05 -30.89 5.02
N LEU A 37 -7.14 -31.08 4.08
CA LEU A 37 -6.31 -30.01 3.51
C LEU A 37 -6.98 -29.30 2.32
N GLY A 38 -8.08 -29.82 1.78
CA GLY A 38 -8.70 -29.32 0.55
C GLY A 38 -7.78 -29.40 -0.67
N ILE A 39 -6.95 -30.44 -0.76
CA ILE A 39 -5.99 -30.65 -1.87
C ILE A 39 -6.14 -32.03 -2.50
N THR A 40 -5.62 -32.18 -3.70
CA THR A 40 -5.62 -33.48 -4.38
C THR A 40 -4.72 -34.50 -3.66
N PRO A 41 -5.05 -35.81 -3.68
CA PRO A 41 -4.22 -36.86 -3.10
C PRO A 41 -2.77 -36.83 -3.63
N ARG A 42 -2.58 -36.54 -4.93
CA ARG A 42 -1.26 -36.40 -5.54
C ARG A 42 -0.45 -35.27 -4.92
N HIS A 43 -1.08 -34.12 -4.64
CA HIS A 43 -0.42 -33.00 -3.97
C HIS A 43 -0.08 -33.37 -2.53
N CYS A 44 -1.00 -34.00 -1.80
CA CYS A 44 -0.75 -34.49 -0.44
C CYS A 44 0.46 -35.44 -0.38
N SER A 45 0.55 -36.42 -1.29
CA SER A 45 1.71 -37.33 -1.39
C SER A 45 3.02 -36.59 -1.67
N ARG A 46 3.01 -35.56 -2.53
CA ARG A 46 4.18 -34.71 -2.77
C ARG A 46 4.61 -33.95 -1.52
N LEU A 47 3.67 -33.45 -0.73
CA LEU A 47 3.95 -32.74 0.51
C LEU A 47 4.51 -33.68 1.58
N LEU A 48 3.93 -34.88 1.74
CA LEU A 48 4.46 -35.90 2.65
C LEU A 48 5.90 -36.30 2.28
N LYS A 49 6.19 -36.51 0.98
CA LYS A 49 7.55 -36.78 0.51
C LYS A 49 8.51 -35.65 0.87
N ARG A 50 8.10 -34.39 0.65
CA ARG A 50 8.90 -33.21 0.98
C ARG A 50 9.14 -33.08 2.48
N TYR A 51 8.11 -33.26 3.30
CA TYR A 51 8.22 -33.20 4.75
C TYR A 51 9.22 -34.24 5.27
N ARG A 52 9.21 -35.46 4.73
CA ARG A 52 10.20 -36.50 5.10
C ARG A 52 11.64 -36.13 4.74
N GLN A 53 11.85 -35.36 3.67
CA GLN A 53 13.18 -35.00 3.19
C GLN A 53 13.77 -33.77 3.89
N SER A 54 12.93 -32.83 4.30
CA SER A 54 13.38 -31.49 4.71
C SER A 54 12.69 -30.98 5.97
N GLY A 55 11.89 -31.83 6.63
CA GLY A 55 11.16 -31.51 7.85
C GLY A 55 10.14 -30.36 7.68
N PRO A 56 9.69 -29.79 8.81
CA PRO A 56 8.77 -28.65 8.82
C PRO A 56 9.27 -27.43 8.06
N LEU A 57 10.58 -27.12 8.13
CA LEU A 57 11.18 -25.97 7.45
C LEU A 57 11.11 -26.11 5.92
N GLY A 58 11.22 -27.33 5.39
CA GLY A 58 11.07 -27.60 3.96
C GLY A 58 9.68 -27.36 3.40
N MET A 59 8.67 -27.22 4.26
CA MET A 59 7.29 -26.92 3.85
C MET A 59 7.05 -25.44 3.59
N ASN A 60 8.01 -24.58 3.92
CA ASN A 60 7.94 -23.18 3.61
C ASN A 60 7.97 -22.97 2.09
N ASN A 61 7.39 -21.86 1.63
CA ASN A 61 7.46 -21.52 0.21
C ASN A 61 8.91 -21.21 -0.17
N GLN A 62 9.51 -22.03 -1.04
CA GLN A 62 10.91 -21.92 -1.46
C GLN A 62 11.24 -20.63 -2.24
N SER A 63 10.21 -19.89 -2.68
CA SER A 63 10.38 -18.55 -3.26
C SER A 63 10.42 -17.43 -2.22
N ARG A 64 10.05 -17.70 -0.95
CA ARG A 64 10.21 -16.72 0.13
C ARG A 64 11.68 -16.41 0.33
N GLY A 65 12.00 -15.13 0.47
CA GLY A 65 13.37 -14.62 0.57
C GLY A 65 14.12 -14.52 -0.77
N ARG A 66 13.60 -15.07 -1.87
CA ARG A 66 14.18 -14.87 -3.20
C ARG A 66 13.68 -13.57 -3.82
N THR A 67 14.59 -12.83 -4.45
CA THR A 67 14.25 -11.69 -5.30
C THR A 67 13.50 -12.19 -6.52
N GLY A 68 12.34 -11.59 -6.84
CA GLY A 68 11.58 -11.97 -8.02
C GLY A 68 12.31 -11.58 -9.31
N ASN A 69 12.12 -12.34 -10.39
CA ASN A 69 12.77 -12.09 -11.69
C ASN A 69 12.42 -10.72 -12.32
N ARG A 70 11.36 -10.06 -11.83
CA ARG A 70 10.92 -8.72 -12.27
C ARG A 70 11.39 -7.61 -11.34
N LEU A 71 12.29 -7.90 -10.39
CA LEU A 71 12.84 -6.90 -9.51
C LEU A 71 13.75 -5.99 -10.32
N LEU A 72 13.52 -4.68 -10.23
CA LEU A 72 14.40 -3.69 -10.83
C LEU A 72 15.78 -3.74 -10.16
N PRO A 73 16.86 -3.40 -10.88
CA PRO A 73 18.18 -3.25 -10.29
C PRO A 73 18.12 -2.30 -9.10
N ALA A 74 18.70 -2.70 -7.97
CA ALA A 74 18.70 -1.90 -6.76
C ALA A 74 19.32 -0.51 -7.00
N SER A 75 20.40 -0.47 -7.79
CA SER A 75 21.08 0.77 -8.21
C SER A 75 20.11 1.79 -8.82
N LEU A 76 19.28 1.35 -9.76
CA LEU A 76 18.31 2.23 -10.44
C LEU A 76 17.24 2.74 -9.48
N THR A 77 16.76 1.88 -8.59
CA THR A 77 15.76 2.29 -7.59
C THR A 77 16.32 3.24 -6.54
N ASP A 78 17.58 3.07 -6.16
CA ASP A 78 18.27 3.90 -5.19
C ASP A 78 18.60 5.28 -5.78
N GLU A 79 19.05 5.31 -7.04
CA GLU A 79 19.29 6.55 -7.80
C GLU A 79 18.01 7.39 -7.92
N ALA A 80 16.91 6.78 -8.36
CA ALA A 80 15.62 7.46 -8.46
C ALA A 80 15.16 8.03 -7.11
N LEU A 81 15.38 7.28 -6.01
CA LEU A 81 15.06 7.74 -4.66
C LEU A 81 15.96 8.87 -4.17
N SER A 82 17.25 8.87 -4.51
CA SER A 82 18.17 9.98 -4.17
C SER A 82 17.71 11.28 -4.84
N ILE A 83 17.40 11.20 -6.14
CA ILE A 83 16.93 12.36 -6.91
C ILE A 83 15.62 12.91 -6.32
N ILE A 84 14.66 12.04 -5.99
CA ILE A 84 13.39 12.48 -5.38
C ILE A 84 13.64 13.15 -4.03
N ARG A 85 14.54 12.61 -3.20
CA ARG A 85 14.86 13.19 -1.88
C ARG A 85 15.50 14.56 -1.97
N GLU A 86 16.43 14.73 -2.92
CA GLU A 86 17.21 15.96 -3.08
C GLU A 86 16.43 17.07 -3.77
N ARG A 87 15.66 16.74 -4.83
CA ARG A 87 15.08 17.74 -5.74
C ARG A 87 13.55 17.82 -5.74
N TYR A 88 12.84 16.78 -5.29
CA TYR A 88 11.38 16.66 -5.46
C TYR A 88 10.68 16.16 -4.19
N ARG A 89 11.08 16.65 -3.01
CA ARG A 89 10.62 16.15 -1.71
C ARG A 89 9.12 16.36 -1.48
N ASP A 90 8.58 17.44 -2.02
CA ASP A 90 7.19 17.91 -1.93
C ASP A 90 6.30 17.32 -3.04
N PHE A 91 6.87 16.58 -3.99
CA PHE A 91 6.13 16.11 -5.16
C PHE A 91 5.34 14.84 -4.86
N GLY A 92 4.17 14.74 -5.48
CA GLY A 92 3.42 13.49 -5.50
C GLY A 92 4.05 12.45 -6.45
N PRO A 93 3.69 11.16 -6.33
CA PRO A 93 4.24 10.09 -7.17
C PRO A 93 4.05 10.29 -8.68
N THR A 94 3.01 11.02 -9.10
CA THR A 94 2.78 11.35 -10.51
C THR A 94 3.80 12.38 -11.01
N LEU A 95 3.96 13.49 -10.29
CA LEU A 95 4.85 14.57 -10.69
C LEU A 95 6.33 14.18 -10.56
N ALA A 96 6.67 13.39 -9.53
CA ALA A 96 7.99 12.80 -9.39
C ALA A 96 8.34 11.91 -10.60
N ARG A 97 7.38 11.15 -11.14
CA ARG A 97 7.57 10.35 -12.36
C ARG A 97 7.88 11.24 -13.56
N GLU A 98 7.07 12.26 -13.77
CA GLU A 98 7.23 13.18 -14.91
C GLU A 98 8.62 13.84 -14.86
N LYS A 99 9.07 14.29 -13.68
CA LYS A 99 10.41 14.90 -13.58
C LYS A 99 11.56 13.91 -13.68
N LEU A 100 11.40 12.70 -13.19
CA LEU A 100 12.40 11.65 -13.40
C LEU A 100 12.56 11.32 -14.89
N GLU A 101 11.46 11.28 -15.64
CA GLU A 101 11.47 11.03 -17.08
C GLU A 101 12.03 12.21 -17.88
N GLU A 102 11.52 13.43 -17.65
CA GLU A 102 11.88 14.64 -18.41
C GLU A 102 13.31 15.11 -18.17
N VAL A 103 13.75 15.12 -16.90
CA VAL A 103 15.02 15.76 -16.50
C VAL A 103 16.15 14.74 -16.37
N HIS A 104 15.84 13.54 -15.89
CA HIS A 104 16.84 12.53 -15.54
C HIS A 104 16.83 11.31 -16.47
N GLY A 105 15.90 11.24 -17.44
CA GLY A 105 15.80 10.14 -18.40
C GLY A 105 15.41 8.79 -17.78
N LEU A 106 14.91 8.78 -16.55
CA LEU A 106 14.57 7.58 -15.80
C LEU A 106 13.11 7.18 -16.02
N ILE A 107 12.90 6.25 -16.95
CA ILE A 107 11.56 5.76 -17.30
C ILE A 107 11.12 4.68 -16.30
N LEU A 108 10.39 5.12 -15.28
CA LEU A 108 9.79 4.25 -14.27
C LEU A 108 8.26 4.36 -14.28
N GLY A 109 7.58 3.23 -14.13
CA GLY A 109 6.13 3.22 -13.98
C GLY A 109 5.68 3.98 -12.71
N LYS A 110 4.59 4.73 -12.82
CA LYS A 110 3.99 5.49 -11.70
C LYS A 110 3.83 4.64 -10.42
N GLU A 111 3.36 3.41 -10.57
CA GLU A 111 3.10 2.50 -9.45
C GLU A 111 4.39 1.97 -8.81
N THR A 112 5.49 1.92 -9.56
CA THR A 112 6.82 1.61 -9.03
C THR A 112 7.31 2.77 -8.17
N ILE A 113 7.26 4.00 -8.68
CA ILE A 113 7.65 5.20 -7.94
C ILE A 113 6.82 5.34 -6.66
N ARG A 114 5.50 5.16 -6.76
CA ARG A 114 4.62 5.19 -5.58
C ARG A 114 5.06 4.20 -4.50
N ARG A 115 5.35 2.93 -4.88
CA ARG A 115 5.82 1.91 -3.93
C ARG A 115 7.19 2.25 -3.34
N LEU A 116 8.12 2.76 -4.15
CA LEU A 116 9.43 3.21 -3.69
C LEU A 116 9.31 4.35 -2.69
N MET A 117 8.52 5.39 -3.00
CA MET A 117 8.29 6.53 -2.11
C MET A 117 7.63 6.13 -0.80
N ILE A 118 6.67 5.19 -0.81
CA ILE A 118 6.06 4.66 0.41
C ILE A 118 7.09 3.91 1.25
N LYS A 119 7.87 3.02 0.64
CA LYS A 119 8.92 2.27 1.34
C LYS A 119 9.99 3.20 1.92
N ALA A 120 10.29 4.29 1.23
CA ALA A 120 11.24 5.31 1.66
C ALA A 120 10.68 6.34 2.64
N GLY A 121 9.38 6.27 2.99
CA GLY A 121 8.71 7.21 3.90
C GLY A 121 8.46 8.60 3.30
N LEU A 122 8.66 8.79 2.00
CA LEU A 122 8.47 10.06 1.28
C LEU A 122 7.01 10.30 0.92
N TRP A 123 6.20 9.25 0.87
CA TRP A 123 4.78 9.36 0.53
C TRP A 123 3.92 8.50 1.45
N ILE A 124 2.95 9.14 2.11
CA ILE A 124 1.99 8.45 2.97
C ILE A 124 0.74 8.10 2.13
N PRO A 125 0.36 6.81 2.02
CA PRO A 125 -0.87 6.38 1.37
C PRO A 125 -2.09 7.09 1.96
N ARG A 126 -3.07 7.42 1.11
CA ARG A 126 -4.28 8.14 1.55
C ARG A 126 -5.00 7.47 2.72
N ARG A 127 -5.06 6.13 2.75
CA ARG A 127 -5.69 5.35 3.84
C ARG A 127 -4.97 5.47 5.19
N GLN A 128 -3.70 5.84 5.19
CA GLN A 128 -2.87 6.00 6.40
C GLN A 128 -2.75 7.46 6.83
N ARG A 129 -3.26 8.41 6.04
CA ARG A 129 -3.27 9.83 6.43
C ARG A 129 -4.29 10.03 7.52
N ALA A 130 -3.94 10.86 8.51
CA ALA A 130 -4.90 11.28 9.53
C ALA A 130 -6.13 11.90 8.85
N PRO A 131 -7.35 11.57 9.30
CA PRO A 131 -8.55 12.19 8.77
C PRO A 131 -8.47 13.70 8.97
N LYS A 132 -8.87 14.47 7.95
CA LYS A 132 -8.99 15.91 8.10
C LYS A 132 -10.11 16.18 9.08
N ILE A 133 -9.78 16.72 10.24
CA ILE A 133 -10.78 17.16 11.21
C ILE A 133 -11.37 18.47 10.68
N HIS A 134 -12.63 18.40 10.25
CA HIS A 134 -13.39 19.59 9.91
C HIS A 134 -14.02 20.12 11.20
N GLN A 135 -13.62 21.32 11.63
CA GLN A 135 -14.24 21.94 12.80
C GLN A 135 -15.69 22.33 12.45
N PRO A 136 -16.70 21.86 13.19
CA PRO A 136 -18.05 22.36 13.05
C PRO A 136 -18.08 23.85 13.40
N ARG A 137 -18.79 24.66 12.62
CA ARG A 137 -19.05 26.04 13.01
C ARG A 137 -20.08 26.04 14.13
N TYR A 138 -19.86 26.84 15.18
CA TYR A 138 -20.83 26.99 16.26
C TYR A 138 -22.16 27.55 15.72
N ARG A 139 -23.27 27.02 16.25
CA ARG A 139 -24.60 27.60 16.02
C ARG A 139 -24.63 29.03 16.59
N ARG A 140 -25.33 29.92 15.90
CA ARG A 140 -25.56 31.29 16.35
C ARG A 140 -26.93 31.40 17.04
N PRO A 141 -27.07 32.24 18.08
CA PRO A 141 -28.34 32.45 18.80
C PRO A 141 -29.54 32.81 17.91
N CYS A 142 -29.34 33.64 16.89
CA CYS A 142 -30.43 34.17 16.07
C CYS A 142 -30.22 33.94 14.57
N THR A 143 -31.34 33.90 13.82
CA THR A 143 -31.34 33.90 12.35
C THR A 143 -30.62 35.14 11.82
N GLY A 144 -29.71 34.97 10.85
CA GLY A 144 -28.96 36.09 10.27
C GLY A 144 -27.56 36.31 10.86
N GLU A 145 -27.29 35.79 12.06
CA GLU A 145 -25.96 35.93 12.69
C GLU A 145 -24.91 34.98 12.09
N LEU A 146 -25.35 33.89 11.44
CA LEU A 146 -24.47 33.00 10.71
C LEU A 146 -24.29 33.50 9.27
N ILE A 147 -23.19 34.21 9.05
CA ILE A 147 -22.81 34.74 7.74
C ILE A 147 -22.00 33.66 7.00
N GLN A 148 -22.52 33.20 5.87
CA GLN A 148 -21.72 32.48 4.89
C GLN A 148 -20.96 33.51 4.06
N ILE A 149 -19.66 33.60 4.31
CA ILE A 149 -18.74 34.30 3.42
C ILE A 149 -18.31 33.26 2.39
N ASP A 150 -18.85 33.38 1.18
CA ASP A 150 -18.43 32.58 0.04
C ASP A 150 -17.60 33.43 -0.91
N GLY A 151 -16.52 32.85 -1.44
CA GLY A 151 -15.62 33.50 -2.38
C GLY A 151 -15.49 32.66 -3.62
N CYS A 152 -15.84 33.23 -4.78
CA CYS A 152 -15.62 32.59 -6.07
C CYS A 152 -14.31 33.10 -6.68
N ASP A 153 -13.39 32.19 -6.98
CA ASP A 153 -12.19 32.52 -7.75
C ASP A 153 -12.60 32.66 -9.22
N HIS A 154 -13.10 33.85 -9.58
CA HIS A 154 -13.49 34.16 -10.96
C HIS A 154 -12.47 35.11 -11.60
N HIS A 155 -11.87 34.67 -12.71
CA HIS A 155 -10.96 35.48 -13.51
C HIS A 155 -11.77 36.43 -14.41
N TRP A 156 -12.29 37.53 -13.83
CA TRP A 156 -13.12 38.50 -14.55
C TRP A 156 -12.36 39.29 -15.62
N PHE A 157 -11.03 39.34 -15.56
CA PHE A 157 -10.21 39.99 -16.57
C PHE A 157 -9.47 38.95 -17.41
N GLU A 158 -9.80 38.92 -18.71
CA GLU A 158 -8.96 38.29 -19.72
C GLU A 158 -7.63 39.06 -19.74
N THR A 159 -6.54 38.35 -19.43
CA THR A 159 -5.15 38.86 -19.34
C THR A 159 -4.80 39.77 -18.16
N GLY A 160 -4.34 39.13 -17.07
CA GLY A 160 -3.20 39.60 -16.28
C GLY A 160 -3.45 40.61 -15.15
N VAL A 161 -3.06 40.21 -13.94
CA VAL A 161 -2.74 41.05 -12.78
C VAL A 161 -3.95 41.63 -12.00
N GLY A 162 -4.74 40.74 -11.40
CA GLY A 162 -5.63 41.11 -10.30
C GLY A 162 -6.64 40.01 -9.95
N HIS A 163 -6.44 39.33 -8.82
CA HIS A 163 -7.50 38.47 -8.26
C HIS A 163 -8.43 39.37 -7.45
N VAL A 164 -9.54 39.80 -8.04
CA VAL A 164 -10.62 40.42 -7.27
C VAL A 164 -11.40 39.28 -6.63
N ARG A 165 -11.22 39.07 -5.32
CA ARG A 165 -12.10 38.17 -4.57
C ARG A 165 -13.44 38.87 -4.40
N HIS A 166 -14.43 38.47 -5.18
CA HIS A 166 -15.80 38.88 -4.93
C HIS A 166 -16.34 38.05 -3.76
N TRP A 167 -16.73 38.74 -2.69
CA TRP A 167 -17.31 38.12 -1.51
C TRP A 167 -18.82 38.30 -1.57
N SER A 168 -19.56 37.21 -1.68
CA SER A 168 -20.99 37.26 -1.39
C SER A 168 -21.20 36.92 0.08
N MET A 169 -21.96 37.77 0.78
CA MET A 169 -22.39 37.52 2.15
C MET A 169 -23.84 37.12 2.11
N SER A 170 -24.11 35.86 2.43
CA SER A 170 -25.45 35.33 2.57
C SER A 170 -25.69 34.89 4.00
N THR A 171 -26.81 35.31 4.57
CA THR A 171 -27.26 34.82 5.86
C THR A 171 -27.88 33.45 5.71
N MET A 172 -27.39 32.46 6.45
CA MET A 172 -28.00 31.12 6.43
C MET A 172 -29.25 31.08 7.32
N PRO A 173 -30.36 30.47 6.86
CA PRO A 173 -31.51 30.21 7.72
C PRO A 173 -31.15 29.16 8.80
N PRO A 174 -31.83 29.17 9.96
CA PRO A 174 -31.63 28.16 10.98
C PRO A 174 -32.01 26.78 10.42
N VAL A 175 -31.12 25.80 10.59
CA VAL A 175 -31.42 24.39 10.25
C VAL A 175 -32.31 23.86 11.37
N VAL A 176 -33.58 23.57 11.05
CA VAL A 176 -34.58 22.92 11.93
C VAL A 176 -34.14 21.52 12.32
#